data_AF-A0A5C7QH28-F1
#
_entry.id   AF-A0A5C7QH28-F1
#
_cell.length_a   1.000
_cell.length_b   1.000
_cell.length_c   1.000
_cell.angle_alpha   90.00
_cell.angle_beta   90.00
_cell.angle_gamma   90.00
#
_symmetry.space_group_name_H-M   'P 1'
#
loop_
_entity.id
_entity.type
_entity.pdbx_description
1 polymer ?
#
loop_
_entity_poly.entity_id
_entity_poly.type
_entity_poly.pdbx_seq_one_letter_code
_entity_poly.pdbx_strand_id
1 'polypeptide(L)'
;MKPALSVIVFTVLSGAGLGLLVCAALARLAGEAAGGVWRAALLACVLLGAGLVSSSLHLANPRNAWRAFARFATSWLSREAVFAVLLVPLVALWLLSMAREARALEAVAAAATIACALLVLVCTAMIYACLKTVPQWNSWHTVRGYPLYGLMSGAVLWLAVAGPEAASSSAWRTGAVVLLAAGLVLKLATWLRFARPSDLPVHTAL
;
A
#
# COMPACT_ATOMS: atom_id res chain seq x y z
N MET A 1 15.72 -12.17 14.55
CA MET A 1 16.01 -10.79 14.08
C MET A 1 15.15 -9.81 14.86
N LYS A 2 15.70 -8.66 15.27
CA LYS A 2 14.91 -7.52 15.77
C LYS A 2 14.63 -6.60 14.57
N PRO A 3 13.38 -6.44 14.10
CA PRO A 3 13.09 -5.56 12.98
C PRO A 3 13.36 -4.11 13.37
N ALA A 4 13.93 -3.33 12.45
CA ALA A 4 14.10 -1.90 12.65
C ALA A 4 12.73 -1.22 12.66
N LEU A 5 12.45 -0.44 13.71
CA LEU A 5 11.16 0.25 13.87
C LEU A 5 10.83 1.16 12.68
N SER A 6 11.85 1.82 12.12
CA SER A 6 11.74 2.65 10.91
C SER A 6 11.15 1.90 9.71
N VAL A 7 11.49 0.62 9.52
CA VAL A 7 10.98 -0.19 8.41
C VAL A 7 9.52 -0.57 8.64
N ILE A 8 9.13 -0.80 9.89
CA ILE A 8 7.73 -1.06 10.25
C ILE A 8 6.89 0.21 10.00
N VAL A 9 7.34 1.35 10.49
CA VAL A 9 6.68 2.65 10.28
C VAL A 9 6.58 2.96 8.79
N PHE A 10 7.66 2.76 8.03
CA PHE A 10 7.66 2.89 6.58
C PHE A 10 6.56 2.05 5.93
N THR A 11 6.58 0.73 6.12
CA THR A 11 5.68 -0.19 5.41
C THR A 11 4.21 0.00 5.78
N VAL A 12 3.91 0.36 7.03
CA VAL A 12 2.54 0.66 7.46
C VAL A 12 2.04 1.97 6.86
N LEU A 13 2.81 3.07 6.97
CA LEU A 13 2.38 4.38 6.47
C LEU A 13 2.34 4.42 4.94
N SER A 14 3.38 3.92 4.26
CA SER A 14 3.39 3.88 2.80
C SER A 14 2.31 2.95 2.25
N GLY A 15 2.11 1.78 2.87
CA GLY A 15 1.04 0.86 2.51
C GLY A 15 -0.35 1.49 2.61
N ALA A 16 -0.63 2.17 3.71
CA ALA A 16 -1.89 2.87 3.93
C ALA A 16 -2.09 4.05 2.98
N GLY A 17 -1.04 4.84 2.72
CA GLY A 17 -1.07 5.94 1.76
C GLY A 17 -1.32 5.45 0.33
N LEU A 18 -0.61 4.41 -0.12
CA LEU A 18 -0.80 3.82 -1.45
C LEU A 18 -2.20 3.24 -1.62
N GLY A 19 -2.72 2.52 -0.61
CA GLY A 19 -4.07 2.01 -0.62
C GLY A 19 -5.13 3.11 -0.66
N LEU A 20 -4.92 4.19 0.10
CA LEU A 20 -5.82 5.35 0.11
C LEU A 20 -5.83 6.07 -1.25
N LEU A 21 -4.68 6.22 -1.92
CA LEU A 21 -4.62 6.74 -3.29
C LEU A 21 -5.45 5.89 -4.26
N VAL A 22 -5.32 4.56 -4.17
CA VAL A 22 -6.11 3.65 -5.02
C VAL A 22 -7.61 3.83 -4.77
N CYS A 23 -8.04 3.87 -3.51
CA CYS A 23 -9.45 4.05 -3.17
C CYS A 23 -9.98 5.41 -3.65
N ALA A 24 -9.24 6.49 -3.44
CA ALA A 24 -9.63 7.84 -3.86
C ALA A 24 -9.72 7.95 -5.39
N ALA A 25 -8.80 7.36 -6.13
CA ALA A 25 -8.83 7.33 -7.59
C ALA A 25 -10.00 6.49 -8.12
N LEU A 26 -10.28 5.33 -7.51
CA LEU A 26 -11.46 4.51 -7.85
C LEU A 26 -12.78 5.24 -7.57
N ALA A 27 -12.90 5.90 -6.41
CA ALA A 27 -14.05 6.72 -6.07
C ALA A 27 -14.28 7.82 -7.13
N ARG A 28 -13.19 8.50 -7.52
CA ARG A 28 -13.28 9.55 -8.53
C ARG A 28 -13.72 9.02 -9.89
N LEU A 29 -13.20 7.87 -10.32
CA LEU A 29 -13.60 7.18 -11.55
C LEU A 29 -15.06 6.69 -11.48
N ALA A 30 -15.56 6.36 -10.29
CA ALA A 30 -16.96 6.01 -10.04
C ALA A 30 -17.91 7.23 -9.99
N GLY A 31 -17.38 8.45 -10.17
CA GLY A 31 -18.16 9.67 -10.25
C GLY A 31 -18.35 10.42 -8.93
N GLU A 32 -17.63 10.04 -7.86
CA GLU A 32 -17.73 10.75 -6.59
C GLU A 32 -17.14 12.16 -6.62
N ALA A 33 -17.64 13.01 -5.71
CA ALA A 33 -17.28 14.41 -5.65
C ALA A 33 -15.79 14.63 -5.33
N ALA A 34 -15.20 15.63 -6.00
CA ALA A 34 -13.77 15.93 -5.88
C ALA A 34 -13.31 16.28 -4.45
N GLY A 35 -14.19 16.82 -3.61
CA GLY A 35 -13.85 17.27 -2.26
C GLY A 35 -13.31 16.15 -1.37
N GLY A 36 -13.94 14.97 -1.38
CA GLY A 36 -13.47 13.80 -0.62
C GLY A 36 -12.16 13.25 -1.18
N VAL A 37 -12.06 13.23 -2.51
CA VAL A 37 -10.88 12.77 -3.25
C VAL A 37 -9.65 13.63 -2.92
N TRP A 38 -9.78 14.96 -2.88
CA TRP A 38 -8.69 15.86 -2.48
C TRP A 38 -8.16 15.60 -1.07
N ARG A 39 -9.07 15.47 -0.09
CA ARG A 39 -8.71 15.19 1.31
C ARG A 39 -7.97 13.86 1.42
N ALA A 40 -8.51 12.82 0.77
CA ALA A 40 -7.91 11.51 0.74
C ALA A 40 -6.53 11.54 0.08
N ALA A 41 -6.39 12.14 -1.10
CA ALA A 41 -5.14 12.23 -1.83
C ALA A 41 -4.05 13.00 -1.05
N LEU A 42 -4.42 14.11 -0.39
CA LEU A 42 -3.49 14.86 0.46
C LEU A 42 -2.98 14.01 1.63
N LEU A 43 -3.89 13.36 2.36
CA LEU A 43 -3.50 12.46 3.45
C LEU A 43 -2.62 11.31 2.92
N ALA A 44 -2.98 10.75 1.77
CA ALA A 44 -2.23 9.68 1.14
C ALA A 44 -0.78 10.09 0.82
N CYS A 45 -0.59 11.29 0.27
CA CYS A 45 0.73 11.88 0.01
C CYS A 45 1.52 12.10 1.31
N VAL A 46 0.87 12.57 2.38
CA VAL A 46 1.50 12.72 3.71
C VAL A 46 1.95 11.37 4.26
N LEU A 47 1.09 10.35 4.23
CA LEU A 47 1.40 9.01 4.71
C LEU A 47 2.53 8.36 3.91
N LEU A 48 2.46 8.43 2.58
CA LEU A 48 3.52 7.92 1.70
C LEU A 48 4.85 8.66 1.91
N GLY A 49 4.82 9.99 1.96
CA GLY A 49 5.99 10.81 2.20
C GLY A 49 6.62 10.53 3.58
N ALA A 50 5.82 10.47 4.64
CA ALA A 50 6.28 10.13 5.99
C ALA A 50 6.92 8.73 6.03
N GLY A 51 6.31 7.76 5.33
CA GLY A 51 6.90 6.43 5.19
C GLY A 51 8.26 6.48 4.48
N LEU A 52 8.36 7.13 3.32
CA LEU A 52 9.60 7.23 2.55
C LEU A 52 10.71 7.94 3.34
N VAL A 53 10.39 9.01 4.07
CA VAL A 53 11.32 9.69 4.99
C VAL A 53 11.78 8.72 6.08
N SER A 54 10.86 7.99 6.71
CA SER A 54 11.19 6.99 7.75
C SER A 54 12.18 5.93 7.24
N SER A 55 12.00 5.46 6.00
CA SER A 55 12.93 4.50 5.37
C SER A 55 14.33 5.10 5.15
N SER A 56 14.40 6.38 4.78
CA SER A 56 15.66 7.08 4.51
C SER A 56 16.49 7.32 5.77
N LEU A 57 15.82 7.49 6.92
CA LEU A 57 16.49 7.64 8.22
C LEU A 57 17.21 6.36 8.67
N HIS A 58 16.94 5.21 8.06
CA HIS A 58 17.61 3.95 8.34
C HIS A 58 18.82 3.67 7.43
N LEU A 59 19.09 4.54 6.45
CA LEU A 59 20.23 4.37 5.55
C LEU A 59 21.55 4.51 6.31
N ALA A 60 22.39 3.47 6.27
CA ALA A 60 23.73 3.50 6.85
C ALA A 60 24.62 4.59 6.23
N ASN A 61 24.39 4.94 4.96
CA ASN A 61 25.07 6.06 4.29
C ASN A 61 24.12 6.79 3.32
N PRO A 62 23.51 7.91 3.73
CA PRO A 62 22.53 8.64 2.92
C PRO A 62 23.12 9.22 1.63
N ARG A 63 24.45 9.46 1.57
CA ARG A 63 25.12 9.95 0.34
C ARG A 63 25.01 8.97 -0.82
N ASN A 64 24.78 7.69 -0.53
CA ASN A 64 24.64 6.63 -1.52
C ASN A 64 23.18 6.31 -1.86
N ALA A 65 22.20 7.07 -1.36
CA ALA A 65 20.77 6.82 -1.61
C ALA A 65 20.43 6.75 -3.11
N TRP A 66 21.09 7.56 -3.93
CA TRP A 66 20.92 7.56 -5.38
C TRP A 66 21.25 6.19 -6.04
N ARG A 67 22.10 5.37 -5.41
CA ARG A 67 22.42 4.02 -5.93
C ARG A 67 21.24 3.07 -5.84
N ALA A 68 20.22 3.37 -5.02
CA ALA A 68 18.99 2.58 -4.96
C ALA A 68 18.29 2.51 -6.32
N PHE A 69 18.48 3.50 -7.21
CA PHE A 69 17.86 3.53 -8.54
C PHE A 69 18.64 2.78 -9.63
N ALA A 70 19.88 2.35 -9.37
CA ALA A 70 20.80 1.89 -10.42
C ALA A 70 20.56 0.46 -10.94
N ARG A 71 19.80 -0.38 -10.23
CA ARG A 71 19.64 -1.81 -10.52
C ARG A 71 18.19 -2.20 -10.81
N PHE A 72 17.47 -1.37 -11.57
CA PHE A 72 16.05 -1.57 -11.87
C PHE A 72 15.72 -2.96 -12.45
N ALA A 73 16.58 -3.48 -13.33
CA ALA A 73 16.37 -4.78 -13.98
C ALA A 73 16.44 -5.97 -13.03
N THR A 74 17.20 -5.89 -11.93
CA THR A 74 17.49 -7.06 -11.07
C THR A 74 17.07 -6.90 -9.61
N SER A 75 16.83 -5.68 -9.14
CA SER A 75 16.52 -5.38 -7.74
C SER A 75 15.08 -4.89 -7.55
N TRP A 76 14.30 -5.60 -6.72
CA TRP A 76 12.96 -5.18 -6.33
C TRP A 76 12.95 -3.87 -5.55
N LEU A 77 13.96 -3.63 -4.71
CA LEU A 77 14.15 -2.35 -4.01
C LEU A 77 14.33 -1.19 -5.01
N SER A 78 15.04 -1.44 -6.10
CA SER A 78 15.26 -0.44 -7.14
C SER A 78 13.97 -0.12 -7.90
N ARG A 79 13.16 -1.15 -8.20
CA ARG A 79 11.84 -0.98 -8.82
C ARG A 79 10.89 -0.20 -7.92
N GLU A 80 10.83 -0.55 -6.63
CA GLU A 80 10.03 0.18 -5.64
C GLU A 80 10.37 1.67 -5.64
N ALA A 81 11.67 2.01 -5.55
CA ALA A 81 12.13 3.39 -5.54
C ALA A 81 11.76 4.15 -6.83
N VAL A 82 11.97 3.54 -8.01
CA VAL A 82 11.62 4.15 -9.30
C VAL A 82 10.12 4.38 -9.41
N PHE A 83 9.29 3.39 -9.08
CA PHE A 83 7.83 3.53 -9.15
C PHE A 83 7.28 4.50 -8.09
N ALA A 84 7.87 4.55 -6.90
CA ALA A 84 7.48 5.52 -5.88
C ALA A 84 7.75 6.97 -6.35
N VAL A 85 8.87 7.21 -7.03
CA VAL A 85 9.16 8.53 -7.64
C VAL A 85 8.24 8.80 -8.83
N LEU A 86 7.98 7.83 -9.70
CA LEU A 86 7.04 7.96 -10.83
C LEU A 86 5.61 8.25 -10.38
N LEU A 87 5.19 7.75 -9.22
CA LEU A 87 3.86 7.98 -8.68
C LEU A 87 3.59 9.47 -8.40
N VAL A 88 4.61 10.23 -8.02
CA VAL A 88 4.47 11.67 -7.69
C VAL A 88 3.91 12.49 -8.87
N PRO A 89 4.55 12.51 -10.07
CA PRO A 89 4.00 13.24 -11.20
C PRO A 89 2.68 12.64 -11.71
N LEU A 90 2.42 11.34 -11.54
CA LEU A 90 1.12 10.74 -11.91
C LEU A 90 -0.02 11.25 -11.04
N VAL A 91 0.19 11.30 -9.71
CA VAL A 91 -0.77 11.87 -8.77
C VAL A 91 -0.96 13.35 -9.06
N ALA A 92 0.12 14.10 -9.30
CA ALA A 92 0.03 15.52 -9.64
C ALA A 92 -0.76 15.76 -10.94
N LEU A 93 -0.52 14.95 -11.98
CA LEU A 93 -1.24 15.02 -13.25
C LEU A 93 -2.74 14.69 -13.06
N TRP A 94 -3.05 13.67 -12.28
CA TRP A 94 -4.42 13.30 -11.96
C TRP A 94 -5.16 14.41 -11.21
N LEU A 95 -4.55 14.95 -10.16
CA LEU A 95 -5.15 16.02 -9.36
C LEU A 95 -5.29 17.33 -10.16
N LEU A 96 -4.31 17.66 -11.01
CA LEU A 96 -4.37 18.82 -11.89
C LEU A 96 -5.45 18.67 -12.97
N SER A 97 -5.55 17.51 -13.60
CA SER A 97 -6.59 17.24 -14.61
C SER A 97 -7.99 17.25 -14.00
N MET A 98 -8.14 16.77 -12.76
CA MET A 98 -9.38 16.92 -11.99
C MET A 98 -9.71 18.40 -11.73
N ALA A 99 -8.73 19.22 -11.30
CA ALA A 99 -8.92 20.65 -11.06
C ALA A 99 -9.28 21.44 -12.33
N ARG A 100 -8.83 20.97 -13.49
CA ARG A 100 -9.09 21.56 -14.81
C ARG A 100 -10.32 20.98 -15.51
N GLU A 101 -11.03 20.06 -14.85
CA GLU A 101 -12.16 19.31 -15.42
C GLU A 101 -11.82 18.60 -16.75
N ALA A 102 -10.56 18.23 -16.95
CA ALA A 102 -10.07 17.55 -18.14
C ALA A 102 -10.38 16.05 -18.07
N ARG A 103 -11.68 15.69 -18.13
CA ARG A 103 -12.21 14.35 -17.79
C ARG A 103 -11.49 13.17 -18.44
N ALA A 104 -11.12 13.28 -19.72
CA ALA A 104 -10.41 12.20 -20.42
C ALA A 104 -9.00 11.98 -19.86
N LEU A 105 -8.24 13.08 -19.68
CA LEU A 105 -6.91 13.03 -19.08
C LEU A 105 -6.97 12.59 -17.62
N GLU A 106 -7.98 13.06 -16.89
CA GLU A 106 -8.22 12.69 -15.50
C GLU A 106 -8.42 11.19 -15.35
N ALA A 107 -9.28 10.57 -16.18
CA ALA A 107 -9.52 9.14 -16.11
C ALA A 107 -8.25 8.31 -16.39
N VAL A 108 -7.47 8.72 -17.39
CA VAL A 108 -6.20 8.06 -17.75
C VAL A 108 -5.16 8.23 -16.63
N ALA A 109 -5.02 9.44 -16.08
CA ALA A 109 -4.08 9.73 -15.00
C ALA A 109 -4.46 9.03 -13.68
N ALA A 110 -5.76 8.93 -13.38
CA ALA A 110 -6.28 8.15 -12.25
C ALA A 110 -5.94 6.66 -12.40
N ALA A 111 -6.21 6.08 -13.58
CA ALA A 111 -5.89 4.68 -13.87
C ALA A 111 -4.37 4.40 -13.79
N ALA A 112 -3.54 5.31 -14.32
CA ALA A 112 -2.09 5.23 -14.21
C ALA A 112 -1.61 5.32 -12.75
N THR A 113 -2.22 6.19 -11.94
CA THR A 113 -1.95 6.32 -10.51
C THR A 113 -2.28 5.03 -9.77
N ILE A 114 -3.44 4.42 -10.04
CA ILE A 114 -3.85 3.14 -9.45
C ILE A 114 -2.84 2.05 -9.80
N ALA A 115 -2.51 1.89 -11.08
CA ALA A 115 -1.59 0.87 -11.55
C ALA A 115 -0.19 1.03 -10.93
N CYS A 116 0.32 2.26 -10.87
CA CYS A 116 1.62 2.55 -10.28
C CYS A 116 1.62 2.30 -8.76
N ALA A 117 0.59 2.73 -8.03
CA ALA A 117 0.49 2.51 -6.58
C ALA A 117 0.44 1.01 -6.22
N LEU A 118 -0.34 0.22 -6.97
CA LEU A 118 -0.38 -1.24 -6.81
C LEU A 118 0.98 -1.88 -7.14
N LEU A 119 1.68 -1.38 -8.16
CA LEU A 119 3.00 -1.88 -8.52
C LEU A 119 4.04 -1.58 -7.43
N VAL A 120 3.98 -0.42 -6.78
CA VAL A 120 4.80 -0.11 -5.60
C VAL A 120 4.53 -1.13 -4.50
N LEU A 121 3.26 -1.39 -4.14
CA LEU A 121 2.90 -2.39 -3.12
C LEU A 121 3.43 -3.79 -3.45
N VAL A 122 3.37 -4.20 -4.73
CA VAL A 122 3.95 -5.47 -5.19
C VAL A 122 5.47 -5.47 -5.09
N CYS A 123 6.14 -4.36 -5.46
CA CYS A 123 7.59 -4.25 -5.31
C CYS A 123 8.01 -4.38 -3.84
N THR A 124 7.31 -3.69 -2.92
CA THR A 124 7.51 -3.83 -1.47
C THR A 124 7.35 -5.29 -1.07
N ALA A 125 6.28 -5.96 -1.50
CA ALA A 125 6.04 -7.37 -1.21
C ALA A 125 7.20 -8.28 -1.65
N MET A 126 7.72 -8.04 -2.87
CA MET A 126 8.76 -8.84 -3.47
C MET A 126 10.13 -8.66 -2.83
N ILE A 127 10.40 -7.52 -2.18
CA ILE A 127 11.61 -7.33 -1.36
C ILE A 127 11.66 -8.37 -0.24
N TYR A 128 10.52 -8.68 0.38
CA TYR A 128 10.43 -9.71 1.41
C TYR A 128 10.30 -11.11 0.81
N ALA A 129 9.48 -11.27 -0.24
CA ALA A 129 9.21 -12.57 -0.83
C ALA A 129 10.43 -13.19 -1.53
N CYS A 130 11.43 -12.41 -1.95
CA CYS A 130 12.64 -12.97 -2.56
C CYS A 130 13.67 -13.50 -1.53
N LEU A 131 13.48 -13.25 -0.23
CA LEU A 131 14.43 -13.64 0.82
C LEU A 131 14.31 -15.12 1.20
N LYS A 132 15.01 -15.99 0.47
CA LYS A 132 15.04 -17.44 0.67
C LYS A 132 15.42 -17.88 2.09
N THR A 133 16.13 -17.04 2.84
CA THR A 133 16.60 -17.33 4.20
C THR A 133 15.51 -17.23 5.26
N VAL A 134 14.36 -16.61 4.96
CA VAL A 134 13.23 -16.48 5.89
C VAL A 134 11.97 -17.08 5.24
N PRO A 135 11.69 -18.39 5.48
CA PRO A 135 10.61 -19.11 4.81
C PRO A 135 9.22 -18.48 4.98
N GLN A 136 8.96 -17.84 6.13
CA GLN A 136 7.70 -17.15 6.39
C GLN A 136 7.47 -15.99 5.40
N TRP A 137 8.56 -15.29 5.03
CA TRP A 137 8.51 -14.16 4.11
C TRP A 137 8.59 -14.63 2.66
N ASN A 138 9.36 -15.67 2.37
CA ASN A 138 9.46 -16.30 1.05
C ASN A 138 8.22 -17.15 0.73
N SER A 139 7.07 -16.50 0.57
CA SER A 139 5.83 -17.18 0.26
C SER A 139 4.86 -16.33 -0.54
N TRP A 140 3.93 -16.97 -1.23
CA TRP A 140 2.86 -16.28 -1.97
C TRP A 140 1.96 -15.43 -1.06
N HIS A 141 1.87 -15.78 0.23
CA HIS A 141 1.09 -15.02 1.22
C HIS A 141 1.65 -13.60 1.35
N THR A 142 2.97 -13.43 1.30
CA THR A 142 3.63 -12.12 1.33
C THR A 142 3.28 -11.31 0.09
N VAL A 143 3.39 -11.92 -1.10
CA VAL A 143 3.14 -11.24 -2.38
C VAL A 143 1.70 -10.73 -2.47
N ARG A 144 0.72 -11.51 -1.98
CA ARG A 144 -0.69 -11.09 -1.94
C ARG A 144 -1.02 -10.18 -0.75
N GLY A 145 -0.33 -10.38 0.36
CA GLY A 145 -0.60 -9.69 1.62
C GLY A 145 -0.33 -8.20 1.56
N TYR A 146 0.81 -7.77 1.01
CA TYR A 146 1.15 -6.34 0.95
C TYR A 146 0.10 -5.50 0.19
N PRO A 147 -0.29 -5.86 -1.06
CA PRO A 147 -1.37 -5.17 -1.74
C PRO A 147 -2.70 -5.23 -0.98
N LEU A 148 -3.06 -6.39 -0.44
CA LEU A 148 -4.32 -6.56 0.30
C LEU A 148 -4.38 -5.69 1.56
N TYR A 149 -3.33 -5.69 2.38
CA TYR A 149 -3.28 -4.88 3.61
C TYR A 149 -3.20 -3.38 3.30
N GLY A 150 -2.54 -3.00 2.21
CA GLY A 150 -2.57 -1.63 1.68
C GLY A 150 -3.99 -1.21 1.32
N LEU A 151 -4.68 -1.98 0.48
CA LEU A 151 -6.07 -1.69 0.08
C LEU A 151 -7.04 -1.73 1.27
N MET A 152 -6.86 -2.67 2.20
CA MET A 152 -7.65 -2.77 3.43
C MET A 152 -7.54 -1.51 4.28
N SER A 153 -6.31 -1.06 4.57
CA SER A 153 -6.08 0.18 5.33
C SER A 153 -6.55 1.41 4.56
N GLY A 154 -6.34 1.44 3.25
CA GLY A 154 -6.84 2.48 2.35
C GLY A 154 -8.36 2.63 2.35
N ALA A 155 -9.11 1.52 2.31
CA ALA A 155 -10.56 1.53 2.32
C ALA A 155 -11.13 2.02 3.66
N VAL A 156 -10.50 1.64 4.78
CA VAL A 156 -10.86 2.16 6.11
C VAL A 156 -10.59 3.66 6.19
N LEU A 157 -9.41 4.10 5.73
CA LEU A 157 -9.07 5.52 5.70
C LEU A 157 -9.99 6.33 4.78
N TRP A 158 -10.36 5.79 3.61
CA TRP A 158 -11.29 6.41 2.68
C TRP A 158 -12.63 6.72 3.36
N LEU A 159 -13.23 5.73 4.03
CA LEU A 159 -14.46 5.89 4.80
C LEU A 159 -14.33 6.96 5.90
N ALA A 160 -13.15 7.12 6.48
CA ALA A 160 -12.89 8.09 7.54
C ALA A 160 -12.70 9.52 7.02
N VAL A 161 -12.12 9.73 5.83
CA VAL A 161 -11.66 11.08 5.39
C VAL A 161 -12.38 11.64 4.19
N ALA A 162 -13.01 10.80 3.37
CA ALA A 162 -13.71 11.25 2.17
C ALA A 162 -15.00 12.03 2.51
N GLY A 163 -15.57 11.80 3.69
CA GLY A 163 -16.72 12.53 4.22
C GLY A 163 -18.01 11.70 4.26
N PRO A 164 -19.15 12.33 4.57
CA PRO A 164 -20.41 11.63 4.81
C PRO A 164 -20.92 10.82 3.60
N GLU A 165 -20.66 11.28 2.38
CA GLU A 165 -21.05 10.58 1.15
C GLU A 165 -20.39 9.20 1.06
N ALA A 166 -19.07 9.13 1.22
CA ALA A 166 -18.34 7.87 1.27
C ALA A 166 -18.78 7.00 2.46
N ALA A 167 -18.97 7.59 3.64
CA ALA A 167 -19.42 6.88 4.83
C ALA A 167 -20.83 6.30 4.69
N SER A 168 -21.71 6.97 3.93
CA SER A 168 -23.09 6.55 3.65
C SER A 168 -23.20 5.56 2.47
N SER A 169 -22.17 5.45 1.63
CA SER A 169 -22.10 4.45 0.56
C SER A 169 -22.03 3.01 1.09
N SER A 170 -23.06 2.22 0.76
CA SER A 170 -23.09 0.78 1.10
C SER A 170 -21.99 -0.01 0.38
N ALA A 171 -21.63 0.41 -0.83
CA ALA A 171 -20.56 -0.21 -1.62
C ALA A 171 -19.21 -0.07 -0.91
N TRP A 172 -18.85 1.13 -0.44
CA TRP A 172 -17.58 1.33 0.28
C TRP A 172 -17.55 0.62 1.63
N ARG A 173 -18.64 0.64 2.40
CA ARG A 173 -18.72 -0.10 3.66
C ARG A 173 -18.56 -1.60 3.44
N THR A 174 -19.29 -2.16 2.48
CA THR A 174 -19.19 -3.59 2.15
C THR A 174 -17.79 -3.94 1.64
N GLY A 175 -17.23 -3.13 0.74
CA GLY A 175 -15.88 -3.31 0.23
C GLY A 175 -14.82 -3.29 1.32
N ALA A 176 -14.90 -2.34 2.27
CA ALA A 176 -13.99 -2.27 3.41
C ALA A 176 -14.11 -3.50 4.32
N VAL A 177 -15.34 -3.96 4.62
CA VAL A 177 -15.58 -5.18 5.41
C VAL A 177 -15.02 -6.41 4.70
N VAL A 178 -15.22 -6.54 3.38
CA VAL A 178 -14.68 -7.64 2.58
C VAL A 178 -13.15 -7.63 2.60
N LEU A 179 -12.52 -6.47 2.44
CA LEU A 179 -11.06 -6.34 2.50
C LEU A 179 -10.51 -6.66 3.90
N LEU A 180 -11.18 -6.24 4.97
CA LEU A 180 -10.85 -6.57 6.35
C LEU A 180 -10.95 -8.08 6.60
N ALA A 181 -12.04 -8.70 6.17
CA ALA A 181 -12.25 -10.14 6.29
C ALA A 181 -11.21 -10.94 5.48
N ALA A 182 -10.93 -10.53 4.24
CA ALA A 182 -9.91 -11.15 3.40
C ALA A 182 -8.50 -11.00 4.03
N GLY A 183 -8.19 -9.84 4.59
CA GLY A 183 -6.94 -9.60 5.30
C GLY A 183 -6.80 -10.50 6.52
N LEU A 184 -7.86 -10.63 7.33
CA LEU A 184 -7.89 -11.54 8.48
C LEU A 184 -7.69 -12.99 8.04
N VAL A 185 -8.44 -13.46 7.04
CA VAL A 185 -8.33 -14.83 6.52
C VAL A 185 -6.92 -15.12 6.02
N LEU A 186 -6.32 -14.20 5.24
CA LEU A 186 -4.95 -14.38 4.75
C LEU A 186 -3.95 -14.42 5.91
N LYS A 187 -4.14 -13.59 6.93
CA LYS A 187 -3.27 -13.56 8.11
C LYS A 187 -3.36 -14.85 8.91
N LEU A 188 -4.57 -15.34 9.17
CA LEU A 188 -4.83 -16.61 9.85
C LEU A 188 -4.25 -17.79 9.05
N ALA A 189 -4.47 -17.84 7.73
CA ALA A 189 -3.90 -18.88 6.87
C ALA A 189 -2.37 -18.90 6.93
N THR A 190 -1.74 -17.72 6.95
CA THR A 190 -0.28 -17.60 7.10
C THR A 190 0.17 -18.14 8.46
N TRP A 191 -0.52 -17.80 9.54
CA TRP A 191 -0.21 -18.33 10.87
C TRP A 191 -0.39 -19.83 10.95
N LEU A 192 -1.50 -20.39 10.47
CA LEU A 192 -1.75 -21.83 10.47
C LEU A 192 -0.69 -22.60 9.66
N ARG A 193 -0.23 -22.04 8.54
CA ARG A 193 0.80 -22.66 7.69
C ARG A 193 2.18 -22.67 8.34
N PHE A 194 2.50 -21.67 9.15
CA PHE A 194 3.84 -21.49 9.72
C PHE A 194 3.90 -21.67 11.24
N ALA A 195 2.79 -22.02 11.89
CA ALA A 195 2.74 -22.43 13.28
C ALA A 195 3.59 -23.70 13.44
N ARG A 196 4.56 -23.67 14.36
CA ARG A 196 5.27 -24.89 14.74
C ARG A 196 4.42 -25.67 15.73
N PRO A 197 4.57 -27.01 15.84
CA PRO A 197 3.88 -27.79 16.87
C PRO A 197 4.11 -27.28 18.31
N SER A 198 5.25 -26.65 18.58
CA SER A 198 5.59 -26.01 19.86
C SER A 198 4.82 -24.72 20.16
N ASP A 199 4.19 -24.12 19.15
CA ASP A 199 3.49 -22.83 19.24
C ASP A 199 1.96 -23.00 19.30
N LEU A 200 1.47 -24.25 19.24
CA LEU A 200 0.07 -24.61 19.44
C LEU A 200 -0.18 -24.79 20.95
N PRO A 201 -1.28 -24.27 21.53
CA PRO A 201 -1.62 -24.56 22.92
C PRO A 201 -1.82 -26.08 23.05
N VAL A 202 -0.89 -26.74 23.75
CA VAL A 202 -0.98 -28.16 24.09
C VAL A 202 -2.09 -28.32 25.13
N HIS A 203 -3.33 -28.41 24.65
CA HIS A 203 -4.44 -28.94 25.42
C HIS A 203 -4.87 -30.26 24.78
N THR A 204 -4.06 -31.28 24.99
CA THR A 204 -4.52 -32.68 24.99
C THR A 204 -3.98 -33.31 26.26
N ALA A 205 -4.67 -33.03 27.37
CA ALA A 205 -4.82 -34.03 28.41
C ALA A 205 -5.96 -34.94 27.95
N LEU A 206 -5.64 -36.21 27.70
CA LEU A 206 -6.43 -37.43 27.94
C LEU A 206 -5.58 -38.62 27.52
#